data_AF-A0A2C9W7N6-F1
#
_entry.id   AF-A0A2C9W7N6-F1
#
_cell.length_a   1.000
_cell.length_b   1.000
_cell.length_c   1.000
_cell.angle_alpha   90.00
_cell.angle_beta   90.00
_cell.angle_gamma   90.00
#
_symmetry.space_group_name_H-M   'P 1'
#
loop_
_entity.id
_entity.type
_entity.pdbx_description
1 polymer ?
#
loop_
_entity_poly.entity_id
_entity_poly.type
_entity_poly.pdbx_seq_one_letter_code
_entity_poly.pdbx_strand_id
1 'polypeptide(L)'
;MALGGSTNAVLHLIAIARSVGLELTVEDFQKVSDKVPFLADLKPSGKYVMEDLHKIGGTPVILRYILELGFLDGDCLTVTGKTLAENVQNCPPLDEGEDIIRPLENPIKETGHIQILRGNLAPEGSVAKITGKEGLYFSGPTLIFEGEEAMIAAISENPMNFKDCAMLTDGRFSGGSHGFVVGHVCPEAQDGDPIGLVRNGDIIRIDVRNRRIDVEVAEQEMEERRKNWTPLPFKATSGVLYK
;
A
#
# COMPACT_ATOMS: atom_id res chain seq x y z
N MET A 1 3.04 -8.06 -5.65
CA MET A 1 1.70 -8.61 -5.37
C MET A 1 1.80 -9.98 -4.71
N ALA A 2 2.26 -11.02 -5.43
CA ALA A 2 2.39 -12.39 -4.92
C ALA A 2 3.03 -12.54 -3.53
N LEU A 3 4.09 -11.77 -3.24
CA LEU A 3 4.84 -11.88 -1.99
C LEU A 3 4.33 -11.01 -0.81
N GLY A 4 3.25 -10.25 -0.96
CA GLY A 4 2.75 -9.44 0.17
C GLY A 4 3.65 -8.23 0.56
N GLY A 5 4.51 -7.78 -0.36
CA GLY A 5 5.56 -6.77 -0.14
C GLY A 5 5.09 -5.39 0.35
N SER A 6 6.04 -4.51 0.67
CA SER A 6 5.72 -3.19 1.21
C SER A 6 5.00 -2.27 0.22
N THR A 7 4.09 -1.41 0.70
CA THR A 7 3.48 -0.33 -0.09
C THR A 7 4.50 0.69 -0.58
N ASN A 8 5.63 0.85 0.12
CA ASN A 8 6.76 1.70 -0.32
C ASN A 8 7.31 1.29 -1.69
N ALA A 9 7.12 0.03 -2.11
CA ALA A 9 7.53 -0.42 -3.44
C ALA A 9 6.86 0.37 -4.57
N VAL A 10 5.63 0.88 -4.35
CA VAL A 10 4.93 1.73 -5.32
C VAL A 10 5.74 2.99 -5.61
N LEU A 11 6.18 3.69 -4.56
CA LEU A 11 6.98 4.92 -4.70
C LEU A 11 8.31 4.64 -5.39
N HIS A 12 9.03 3.60 -4.95
CA HIS A 12 10.36 3.30 -5.47
C HIS A 12 10.32 2.86 -6.93
N LEU A 13 9.35 2.03 -7.32
CA LEU A 13 9.24 1.55 -8.70
C LEU A 13 8.78 2.66 -9.66
N ILE A 14 7.91 3.58 -9.24
CA ILE A 14 7.57 4.78 -10.02
C ILE A 14 8.83 5.63 -10.21
N ALA A 15 9.60 5.88 -9.14
CA ALA A 15 10.84 6.66 -9.23
C ALA A 15 11.89 6.00 -10.15
N ILE A 16 12.03 4.67 -10.10
CA ILE A 16 12.91 3.90 -10.99
C ILE A 16 12.44 3.99 -12.45
N ALA A 17 11.14 3.81 -12.72
CA ALA A 17 10.61 3.94 -14.08
C ALA A 17 10.90 5.33 -14.65
N ARG A 18 10.64 6.38 -13.87
CA ARG A 18 10.91 7.77 -14.26
C ARG A 18 12.40 8.04 -14.53
N SER A 19 13.31 7.44 -13.75
CA SER A 19 14.75 7.66 -13.93
C SER A 19 15.30 7.08 -15.24
N VAL A 20 14.60 6.11 -15.82
CA VAL A 20 14.92 5.51 -17.13
C VAL A 20 13.99 5.98 -18.25
N GLY A 21 13.20 7.04 -18.03
CA GLY A 21 12.33 7.64 -19.04
C GLY A 21 11.06 6.84 -19.35
N LEU A 22 10.67 5.92 -18.46
CA LEU A 22 9.42 5.17 -18.58
C LEU A 22 8.32 5.78 -17.71
N GLU A 23 7.08 5.62 -18.14
CA GLU A 23 5.90 5.96 -17.36
C GLU A 23 5.41 4.72 -16.63
N LEU A 24 5.22 4.86 -15.31
CA LEU A 24 4.57 3.86 -14.47
C LEU A 24 3.67 4.62 -13.50
N THR A 25 2.38 4.30 -13.51
CA THR A 25 1.37 5.01 -12.72
C THR A 25 0.83 4.13 -11.60
N VAL A 26 0.17 4.72 -10.60
CA VAL A 26 -0.55 3.95 -9.56
C VAL A 26 -1.61 3.02 -10.17
N GLU A 27 -2.23 3.39 -11.29
CA GLU A 27 -3.21 2.55 -11.98
C GLU A 27 -2.57 1.28 -12.54
N ASP A 28 -1.31 1.31 -12.94
CA ASP A 28 -0.61 0.11 -13.40
C ASP A 28 -0.38 -0.88 -12.25
N PHE A 29 -0.13 -0.39 -11.03
CA PHE A 29 -0.11 -1.25 -9.84
C PHE A 29 -1.47 -1.87 -9.58
N GLN A 30 -2.56 -1.11 -9.71
CA GLN A 30 -3.90 -1.67 -9.52
C GLN A 30 -4.21 -2.75 -10.57
N LYS A 31 -3.91 -2.51 -11.85
CA LYS A 31 -4.10 -3.51 -12.92
C LYS A 31 -3.35 -4.80 -12.65
N VAL A 32 -2.12 -4.71 -12.12
CA VAL A 32 -1.33 -5.90 -11.75
C VAL A 32 -1.86 -6.54 -10.47
N SER A 33 -2.31 -5.75 -9.49
CA SER A 33 -2.92 -6.23 -8.25
C SER A 33 -4.20 -7.01 -8.53
N ASP A 34 -5.05 -6.54 -9.43
CA ASP A 34 -6.31 -7.20 -9.81
C ASP A 34 -6.08 -8.59 -10.45
N LYS A 35 -4.91 -8.81 -11.06
CA LYS A 35 -4.57 -10.05 -11.78
C LYS A 35 -3.73 -11.03 -10.98
N VAL A 36 -2.85 -10.53 -10.12
CA VAL A 36 -1.85 -11.37 -9.43
C VAL A 36 -2.30 -11.63 -8.00
N PRO A 37 -2.65 -12.88 -7.64
CA PRO A 37 -3.07 -13.22 -6.29
C PRO A 37 -1.95 -13.01 -5.26
N PHE A 38 -2.33 -12.83 -4.00
CA PHE A 38 -1.42 -12.84 -2.87
C PHE A 38 -1.21 -14.28 -2.38
N LEU A 39 0.01 -14.79 -2.52
CA LEU A 39 0.33 -16.21 -2.32
C LEU A 39 1.22 -16.47 -1.11
N ALA A 40 2.13 -15.56 -0.77
CA ALA A 40 3.17 -15.85 0.22
C ALA A 40 2.74 -15.53 1.66
N ASP A 41 2.84 -16.52 2.55
CA ASP A 41 2.57 -16.37 3.98
C ASP A 41 3.76 -15.77 4.73
N LEU A 42 4.20 -14.58 4.30
CA LEU A 42 5.35 -13.87 4.84
C LEU A 42 4.95 -12.73 5.78
N LYS A 43 5.75 -12.52 6.82
CA LYS A 43 5.64 -11.34 7.72
C LYS A 43 5.73 -10.03 6.93
N PRO A 44 5.04 -8.96 7.38
CA PRO A 44 4.35 -8.84 8.68
C PRO A 44 2.93 -9.41 8.73
N SER A 45 2.31 -9.72 7.59
CA SER A 45 0.92 -10.20 7.50
C SER A 45 0.77 -11.70 7.73
N GLY A 46 1.85 -12.44 7.48
CA GLY A 46 1.93 -13.88 7.54
C GLY A 46 2.88 -14.42 8.62
N LYS A 47 3.16 -15.72 8.54
CA LYS A 47 3.93 -16.48 9.54
C LYS A 47 5.45 -16.45 9.31
N TYR A 48 5.88 -16.65 8.07
CA TYR A 48 7.26 -16.95 7.70
C TYR A 48 8.12 -15.70 7.47
N VAL A 49 9.44 -15.89 7.44
CA VAL A 49 10.43 -14.85 7.13
C VAL A 49 11.23 -15.18 5.87
N MET A 50 12.04 -14.23 5.39
CA MET A 50 12.84 -14.40 4.17
C MET A 50 13.84 -15.56 4.27
N GLU A 51 14.30 -15.90 5.47
CA GLU A 51 15.16 -17.07 5.69
C GLU A 51 14.44 -18.38 5.36
N ASP A 52 13.15 -18.49 5.69
CA ASP A 52 12.35 -19.67 5.37
C ASP A 52 12.14 -19.77 3.86
N LEU A 53 11.87 -18.64 3.20
CA LEU A 53 11.80 -18.56 1.74
C LEU A 53 13.14 -18.96 1.08
N HIS A 54 14.27 -18.60 1.70
CA HIS A 54 15.58 -19.02 1.22
C HIS A 54 15.79 -20.54 1.32
N LYS A 55 15.32 -21.17 2.42
CA LYS A 55 15.43 -22.63 2.64
C LYS A 55 14.68 -23.46 1.59
N ILE A 56 13.59 -22.93 1.02
CA ILE A 56 12.84 -23.57 -0.08
C ILE A 56 13.33 -23.18 -1.48
N GLY A 57 14.56 -22.66 -1.59
CA GLY A 57 15.22 -22.34 -2.87
C GLY A 57 15.25 -20.86 -3.25
N GLY A 58 14.70 -19.97 -2.42
CA GLY A 58 14.86 -18.53 -2.57
C GLY A 58 14.03 -17.90 -3.68
N THR A 59 14.30 -16.62 -3.95
CA THR A 59 13.60 -15.83 -4.98
C THR A 59 13.56 -16.48 -6.37
N PRO A 60 14.61 -17.18 -6.87
CA PRO A 60 14.57 -17.80 -8.20
C PRO A 60 13.46 -18.84 -8.36
N VAL A 61 13.20 -19.66 -7.33
CA VAL A 61 12.11 -20.65 -7.35
C VAL A 61 10.75 -19.95 -7.40
N ILE A 62 10.58 -18.85 -6.67
CA ILE A 62 9.36 -18.04 -6.73
C ILE A 62 9.14 -17.44 -8.11
N LEU A 63 10.19 -16.86 -8.71
CA LEU A 63 10.12 -16.28 -10.05
C LEU A 63 9.77 -17.35 -11.09
N ARG A 64 10.36 -18.54 -10.98
CA ARG A 64 10.00 -19.70 -11.82
C ARG A 64 8.51 -20.03 -11.68
N TYR A 65 8.02 -20.17 -10.46
CA TYR A 65 6.62 -20.53 -10.21
C TYR A 65 5.64 -19.49 -10.76
N ILE A 66 5.87 -18.19 -10.48
CA ILE A 66 5.01 -17.11 -10.98
C ILE A 66 5.06 -17.01 -12.51
N LEU A 67 6.22 -17.31 -13.13
CA LEU A 67 6.36 -17.39 -14.59
C LEU A 67 5.56 -18.56 -15.17
N GLU A 68 5.62 -19.74 -14.57
CA GLU A 68 4.82 -20.92 -14.98
C GLU A 68 3.32 -20.67 -14.87
N LEU A 69 2.88 -19.85 -13.91
CA LEU A 69 1.50 -19.39 -13.79
C LEU A 69 1.10 -18.31 -14.83
N GLY A 70 2.05 -17.81 -15.62
CA GLY A 70 1.80 -16.81 -16.67
C GLY A 70 1.67 -15.36 -16.18
N PHE A 71 2.15 -15.06 -14.97
CA PHE A 71 2.08 -13.69 -14.40
C PHE A 71 3.34 -12.84 -14.63
N LEU A 72 4.37 -13.42 -15.24
CA LEU A 72 5.62 -12.73 -15.59
C LEU A 72 5.90 -12.87 -17.08
N ASP A 73 6.55 -11.85 -17.65
CA ASP A 73 7.10 -11.91 -19.00
C ASP A 73 8.50 -12.52 -18.94
N GLY A 74 8.63 -13.73 -19.49
CA GLY A 74 9.87 -14.50 -19.50
C GLY A 74 10.96 -13.93 -20.41
N ASP A 75 10.61 -13.07 -21.37
CA ASP A 75 11.52 -12.55 -22.39
C ASP A 75 12.32 -11.34 -21.91
N CYS A 76 12.02 -10.84 -20.71
CA CYS A 76 12.73 -9.72 -20.10
C CYS A 76 14.23 -10.02 -19.93
N LEU A 77 15.08 -9.20 -20.57
CA LEU A 77 16.53 -9.31 -20.43
C LEU A 77 16.97 -8.98 -19.00
N THR A 78 17.97 -9.70 -18.49
CA THR A 78 18.55 -9.46 -17.18
C THR A 78 20.04 -9.13 -17.24
N VAL A 79 20.61 -8.77 -16.09
CA VAL A 79 22.05 -8.46 -15.95
C VAL A 79 22.99 -9.61 -16.29
N THR A 80 22.48 -10.85 -16.42
CA THR A 80 23.29 -12.02 -16.81
C THR A 80 23.51 -12.10 -18.33
N GLY A 81 22.87 -11.22 -19.11
CA GLY A 81 22.83 -11.28 -20.57
C GLY A 81 21.84 -12.32 -21.11
N LYS A 82 21.03 -12.92 -20.24
CA LYS A 82 19.98 -13.91 -20.57
C LYS A 82 18.59 -13.37 -20.21
N THR A 83 17.55 -13.96 -20.78
CA THR A 83 16.16 -13.64 -20.41
C THR A 83 15.81 -14.16 -19.01
N LEU A 84 14.72 -13.65 -18.43
CA LEU A 84 14.22 -14.14 -17.13
C LEU A 84 13.95 -15.64 -17.18
N ALA A 85 13.28 -16.12 -18.23
CA ALA A 85 12.99 -17.54 -18.43
C ALA A 85 14.26 -18.40 -18.48
N GLU A 86 15.28 -17.95 -19.23
CA GLU A 86 16.57 -18.65 -19.32
C GLU A 86 17.31 -18.72 -17.97
N ASN A 87 17.14 -17.71 -17.11
CA ASN A 87 17.78 -17.69 -15.80
C ASN A 87 17.11 -18.64 -14.81
N VAL A 88 15.79 -18.80 -14.87
CA VAL A 88 15.03 -19.64 -13.92
C VAL A 88 14.79 -21.07 -14.38
N GLN A 89 15.12 -21.41 -15.65
CA GLN A 89 14.84 -22.72 -16.25
C GLN A 89 15.38 -23.92 -15.45
N ASN A 90 16.52 -23.75 -14.77
CA ASN A 90 17.20 -24.82 -14.02
C ASN A 90 16.96 -24.74 -12.51
N CYS A 91 16.20 -23.76 -12.02
CA CYS A 91 15.80 -23.72 -10.61
C CYS A 91 14.88 -24.91 -10.32
N PRO A 92 14.94 -25.57 -9.15
CA PRO A 92 13.96 -26.61 -8.83
C PRO A 92 12.53 -26.04 -8.80
N PRO A 93 11.49 -26.87 -8.98
CA PRO A 93 10.12 -26.46 -8.68
C PRO A 93 9.98 -26.17 -7.18
N LEU A 94 8.86 -25.54 -6.78
CA LEU A 94 8.49 -25.45 -5.36
C LEU A 94 8.35 -26.86 -4.77
N ASP A 95 8.89 -27.05 -3.57
CA ASP A 95 8.87 -28.35 -2.89
C ASP A 95 7.43 -28.77 -2.57
N GLU A 96 7.07 -30.01 -2.91
CA GLU A 96 5.76 -30.57 -2.57
C GLU A 96 5.62 -30.66 -1.04
N GLY A 97 4.77 -29.82 -0.45
CA GLY A 97 4.46 -29.80 0.98
C GLY A 97 5.01 -28.61 1.76
N GLU A 98 5.71 -27.67 1.10
CA GLU A 98 5.94 -26.35 1.69
C GLU A 98 4.61 -25.58 1.82
N ASP A 99 4.50 -24.74 2.85
CA ASP A 99 3.28 -23.96 3.14
C ASP A 99 3.56 -22.44 3.19
N ILE A 100 4.73 -22.01 2.68
CA ILE A 100 5.15 -20.61 2.58
C ILE A 100 4.48 -19.95 1.36
N ILE A 101 4.43 -20.64 0.22
CA ILE A 101 3.79 -20.14 -1.01
C ILE A 101 2.53 -20.94 -1.28
N ARG A 102 1.38 -20.26 -1.23
CA ARG A 102 0.12 -20.91 -1.51
C ARG A 102 -0.05 -21.21 -3.00
N PRO A 103 -0.70 -22.34 -3.35
CA PRO A 103 -1.05 -22.63 -4.73
C PRO A 103 -2.17 -21.71 -5.23
N LEU A 104 -2.31 -21.58 -6.55
CA LEU A 104 -3.29 -20.70 -7.19
C LEU A 104 -4.74 -21.05 -6.83
N GLU A 105 -5.02 -22.31 -6.54
CA GLU A 105 -6.35 -22.80 -6.15
C GLU A 105 -6.72 -22.43 -4.70
N ASN A 106 -5.75 -22.04 -3.88
CA ASN A 106 -5.97 -21.69 -2.47
C ASN A 106 -5.10 -20.49 -2.04
N PRO A 107 -5.21 -19.33 -2.71
CA PRO A 107 -4.38 -18.17 -2.42
C PRO A 107 -4.80 -17.56 -1.06
N ILE A 108 -3.91 -16.75 -0.47
CA ILE A 108 -4.27 -15.98 0.75
C ILE A 108 -5.33 -14.93 0.38
N LYS A 109 -5.21 -14.34 -0.81
CA LYS A 109 -6.20 -13.44 -1.41
C LYS A 109 -6.15 -13.59 -2.93
N GLU A 110 -7.31 -13.64 -3.57
CA GLU A 110 -7.45 -13.82 -5.03
C GLU A 110 -6.81 -12.69 -5.84
N THR A 111 -6.68 -11.50 -5.24
CA THR A 111 -5.97 -10.35 -5.80
C THR A 111 -4.77 -9.99 -4.93
N GLY A 112 -3.94 -9.07 -5.41
CA GLY A 112 -2.87 -8.46 -4.64
C GLY A 112 -3.38 -7.70 -3.42
N HIS A 113 -2.49 -7.59 -2.43
CA HIS A 113 -2.76 -6.89 -1.18
C HIS A 113 -2.65 -5.36 -1.31
N ILE A 114 -1.84 -4.85 -2.24
CA ILE A 114 -1.76 -3.41 -2.53
C ILE A 114 -3.04 -3.01 -3.24
N GLN A 115 -3.75 -2.03 -2.70
CA GLN A 115 -4.94 -1.47 -3.30
C GLN A 115 -4.76 0.04 -3.44
N ILE A 116 -5.08 0.56 -4.61
CA ILE A 116 -5.12 1.99 -4.90
C ILE A 116 -6.54 2.45 -4.60
N LEU A 117 -6.69 3.39 -3.67
CA LEU A 117 -7.98 3.99 -3.33
C LEU A 117 -8.02 5.43 -3.82
N ARG A 118 -9.13 5.84 -4.41
CA ARG A 118 -9.42 7.24 -4.79
C ARG A 118 -10.63 7.74 -4.03
N GLY A 119 -11.12 8.94 -4.29
CA GLY A 119 -12.36 9.45 -3.72
C GLY A 119 -12.24 10.93 -3.45
N ASN A 120 -13.23 11.52 -2.80
CA ASN A 120 -13.15 12.97 -2.51
C ASN A 120 -12.03 13.31 -1.52
N LEU A 121 -11.58 12.34 -0.70
CA LEU A 121 -10.47 12.53 0.24
C LEU A 121 -9.10 12.34 -0.40
N ALA A 122 -9.00 11.49 -1.43
CA ALA A 122 -7.76 11.15 -2.13
C ALA A 122 -7.96 11.23 -3.66
N PRO A 123 -8.20 12.42 -4.24
CA PRO A 123 -8.55 12.53 -5.66
C PRO A 123 -7.42 12.08 -6.59
N GLU A 124 -6.15 12.29 -6.20
CA GLU A 124 -4.99 11.84 -6.96
C GLU A 124 -4.57 10.39 -6.65
N GLY A 125 -5.11 9.84 -5.58
CA GLY A 125 -4.96 8.44 -5.19
C GLY A 125 -4.33 8.28 -3.83
N SER A 126 -4.33 7.04 -3.35
CA SER A 126 -3.71 6.62 -2.10
C SER A 126 -3.38 5.13 -2.18
N VAL A 127 -2.49 4.67 -1.29
CA VAL A 127 -2.03 3.29 -1.28
C VAL A 127 -2.40 2.63 0.04
N ALA A 128 -3.20 1.57 -0.04
CA ALA A 128 -3.61 0.76 1.10
C ALA A 128 -3.03 -0.65 1.03
N LYS A 129 -2.77 -1.25 2.20
CA LYS A 129 -2.46 -2.68 2.33
C LYS A 129 -3.70 -3.40 2.84
N ILE A 130 -4.40 -4.10 1.95
CA ILE A 130 -5.62 -4.87 2.25
C ILE A 130 -5.34 -6.35 2.08
N THR A 131 -5.13 -7.03 3.21
CA THR A 131 -4.70 -8.43 3.26
C THR A 131 -5.83 -9.45 3.14
N GLY A 132 -7.08 -9.01 3.31
CA GLY A 132 -8.30 -9.82 3.36
C GLY A 132 -8.81 -10.07 4.79
N LYS A 133 -8.04 -9.72 5.83
CA LYS A 133 -8.40 -9.94 7.24
C LYS A 133 -9.20 -8.78 7.85
N GLU A 134 -9.11 -7.59 7.25
CA GLU A 134 -9.69 -6.35 7.77
C GLU A 134 -11.14 -6.10 7.29
N GLY A 135 -11.65 -6.92 6.38
CA GLY A 135 -12.94 -6.71 5.72
C GLY A 135 -12.82 -5.84 4.48
N LEU A 136 -13.97 -5.41 3.93
CA LEU A 136 -14.02 -4.66 2.67
C LEU A 136 -14.59 -3.24 2.81
N TYR A 137 -15.06 -2.91 4.02
CA TYR A 137 -15.71 -1.63 4.31
C TYR A 137 -15.38 -1.20 5.73
N PHE A 138 -15.07 0.08 5.90
CA PHE A 138 -14.93 0.74 7.19
C PHE A 138 -15.63 2.10 7.16
N SER A 139 -16.28 2.48 8.26
CA SER A 139 -16.87 3.81 8.42
C SER A 139 -16.76 4.23 9.87
N GLY A 140 -16.28 5.45 10.12
CA GLY A 140 -16.15 5.93 11.49
C GLY A 140 -15.86 7.43 11.58
N PRO A 141 -16.07 8.01 12.77
CA PRO A 141 -15.70 9.39 13.03
C PRO A 141 -14.17 9.55 13.04
N THR A 142 -13.72 10.70 12.57
CA THR A 142 -12.30 11.05 12.51
C THR A 142 -11.78 11.54 13.85
N LEU A 143 -10.53 11.20 14.11
CA LEU A 143 -9.68 11.79 15.14
C LEU A 143 -8.38 12.26 14.46
N ILE A 144 -8.21 13.57 14.37
CA ILE A 144 -7.18 14.26 13.57
C ILE A 144 -5.99 14.62 14.44
N PHE A 145 -4.80 14.43 13.89
CA PHE A 145 -3.52 14.76 14.51
C PHE A 145 -2.60 15.44 13.49
N GLU A 146 -2.06 16.61 13.85
CA GLU A 146 -1.13 17.40 13.02
C GLU A 146 0.32 16.85 13.07
N GLY A 147 0.46 15.53 13.15
CA GLY A 147 1.75 14.85 13.23
C GLY A 147 1.73 13.58 14.07
N GLU A 148 2.74 12.74 13.84
CA GLU A 148 2.91 11.45 14.50
C GLU A 148 3.06 11.57 16.02
N GLU A 149 3.84 12.55 16.51
CA GLU A 149 4.08 12.75 17.94
C GLU A 149 2.78 13.00 18.73
N ALA A 150 1.85 13.78 18.17
CA ALA A 150 0.56 14.06 18.78
C ALA A 150 -0.33 12.80 18.82
N MET A 151 -0.32 12.00 17.75
CA MET A 151 -1.05 10.74 17.68
C MET A 151 -0.50 9.72 18.69
N ILE A 152 0.83 9.60 18.80
CA ILE A 152 1.51 8.72 19.77
C ILE A 152 1.19 9.12 21.21
N ALA A 153 1.17 10.43 21.51
CA ALA A 153 0.80 10.92 22.84
C ALA A 153 -0.65 10.52 23.18
N ALA A 154 -1.59 10.72 22.25
CA ALA A 154 -3.00 10.41 22.46
C ALA A 154 -3.28 8.91 22.64
N ILE A 155 -2.66 8.03 21.85
CA ILE A 155 -2.82 6.57 22.02
C ILE A 155 -2.16 6.07 23.30
N SER A 156 -1.09 6.71 23.76
CA SER A 156 -0.44 6.38 25.03
C SER A 156 -1.30 6.74 26.23
N GLU A 157 -2.01 7.87 26.17
CA GLU A 157 -2.90 8.33 27.23
C GLU A 157 -4.19 7.49 27.30
N ASN A 158 -4.80 7.19 26.16
CA ASN A 158 -6.05 6.42 26.11
C ASN A 158 -6.08 5.42 24.94
N PRO A 159 -5.45 4.24 25.09
CA PRO A 159 -5.33 3.26 24.00
C PRO A 159 -6.69 2.67 23.59
N MET A 160 -7.70 2.71 24.47
CA MET A 160 -9.02 2.17 24.18
C MET A 160 -9.75 2.93 23.06
N ASN A 161 -9.41 4.20 22.84
CA ASN A 161 -9.96 5.00 21.75
C ASN A 161 -9.49 4.55 20.35
N PHE A 162 -8.46 3.70 20.29
CA PHE A 162 -7.85 3.24 19.05
C PHE A 162 -8.12 1.76 18.77
N LYS A 163 -8.97 1.12 19.58
CA LYS A 163 -9.40 -0.25 19.33
C LYS A 163 -10.30 -0.27 18.09
N ASP A 164 -10.01 -1.17 17.15
CA ASP A 164 -10.77 -1.36 15.91
C ASP A 164 -10.87 -0.08 15.04
N CYS A 165 -9.76 0.65 14.90
CA CYS A 165 -9.68 1.86 14.08
C CYS A 165 -9.04 1.64 12.70
N ALA A 166 -9.32 2.58 11.77
CA ALA A 166 -8.58 2.74 10.54
C ALA A 166 -7.54 3.86 10.70
N MET A 167 -6.42 3.75 9.99
CA MET A 167 -5.34 4.75 9.97
C MET A 167 -5.15 5.30 8.57
N LEU A 168 -5.13 6.63 8.47
CA LEU A 168 -4.96 7.38 7.22
C LEU A 168 -3.83 8.40 7.39
N THR A 169 -3.03 8.61 6.35
CA THR A 169 -2.00 9.65 6.32
C THR A 169 -1.63 10.02 4.86
N ASP A 170 -1.27 11.28 4.65
CA ASP A 170 -0.56 11.76 3.46
C ASP A 170 0.92 11.32 3.45
N GLY A 171 1.47 11.01 4.62
CA GLY A 171 2.76 10.36 4.80
C GLY A 171 2.75 8.87 4.45
N ARG A 172 3.50 8.07 5.23
CA ARG A 172 3.71 6.63 4.97
C ARG A 172 3.67 5.83 6.27
N PHE A 173 3.20 4.59 6.19
CA PHE A 173 3.28 3.63 7.29
C PHE A 173 4.35 2.57 7.03
N SER A 174 5.01 2.10 8.09
CA SER A 174 5.95 0.96 8.03
C SER A 174 5.38 -0.24 8.80
N GLY A 175 5.19 -1.35 8.09
CA GLY A 175 4.60 -2.57 8.68
C GLY A 175 3.07 -2.47 8.85
N GLY A 176 2.37 -3.59 8.67
CA GLY A 176 0.91 -3.62 8.82
C GLY A 176 0.52 -3.77 10.28
N SER A 177 -0.23 -2.81 10.81
CA SER A 177 -1.12 -3.06 11.95
C SER A 177 -2.32 -3.88 11.48
N HIS A 178 -3.06 -4.47 12.42
CA HIS A 178 -4.33 -5.12 12.11
C HIS A 178 -5.36 -4.03 11.78
N GLY A 179 -5.97 -4.07 10.59
CA GLY A 179 -7.00 -3.10 10.18
C GLY A 179 -6.72 -2.40 8.84
N PHE A 180 -7.50 -1.35 8.57
CA PHE A 180 -7.35 -0.53 7.37
C PHE A 180 -6.23 0.49 7.56
N VAL A 181 -5.15 0.34 6.79
CA VAL A 181 -4.00 1.26 6.81
C VAL A 181 -3.82 1.84 5.41
N VAL A 182 -4.06 3.15 5.29
CA VAL A 182 -3.98 3.90 4.04
C VAL A 182 -2.91 4.97 4.18
N GLY A 183 -1.90 4.93 3.32
CA GLY A 183 -0.88 5.97 3.24
C GLY A 183 -0.87 6.62 1.87
N HIS A 184 0.02 7.60 1.70
CA HIS A 184 0.24 8.28 0.43
C HIS A 184 -1.05 8.92 -0.09
N VAL A 185 -1.90 9.42 0.82
CA VAL A 185 -3.10 10.18 0.42
C VAL A 185 -2.64 11.42 -0.33
N CYS A 186 -3.06 11.53 -1.59
CA CYS A 186 -2.69 12.63 -2.46
C CYS A 186 -3.93 13.40 -2.95
N PRO A 187 -3.85 14.74 -2.99
CA PRO A 187 -2.70 15.56 -2.57
C PRO A 187 -2.53 15.64 -1.03
N GLU A 188 -1.35 16.09 -0.57
CA GLU A 188 -1.01 16.12 0.85
C GLU A 188 -1.65 17.31 1.59
N ALA A 189 -1.72 17.26 2.93
CA ALA A 189 -2.35 18.33 3.72
C ALA A 189 -1.64 19.68 3.57
N GLN A 190 -0.32 19.67 3.35
CA GLN A 190 0.50 20.88 3.17
C GLN A 190 0.09 21.71 1.95
N ASP A 191 -0.53 21.07 0.94
CA ASP A 191 -1.02 21.72 -0.29
C ASP A 191 -2.45 22.29 -0.15
N GLY A 192 -3.10 22.11 1.01
CA GLY A 192 -4.44 22.65 1.30
C GLY A 192 -5.58 21.78 0.74
N ASP A 193 -5.31 20.49 0.62
CA ASP A 193 -6.18 19.52 -0.01
C ASP A 193 -7.05 18.73 0.96
N PRO A 194 -7.99 17.88 0.48
CA PRO A 194 -9.12 17.40 1.27
C PRO A 194 -8.76 16.81 2.64
N ILE A 195 -7.64 16.09 2.75
CA ILE A 195 -7.17 15.51 4.02
C ILE A 195 -6.83 16.59 5.07
N GLY A 196 -6.30 17.74 4.66
CA GLY A 196 -6.00 18.88 5.54
C GLY A 196 -7.23 19.72 5.93
N LEU A 197 -8.41 19.40 5.37
CA LEU A 197 -9.68 20.08 5.66
C LEU A 197 -10.60 19.26 6.56
N VAL A 198 -10.25 18.00 6.84
CA VAL A 198 -11.01 17.12 7.73
C VAL A 198 -10.90 17.63 9.17
N ARG A 199 -12.02 17.57 9.89
CA ARG A 199 -12.13 17.96 11.30
C ARG A 199 -12.54 16.76 12.12
N ASN A 200 -12.24 16.80 13.43
CA ASN A 200 -12.68 15.76 14.36
C ASN A 200 -14.20 15.54 14.29
N GLY A 201 -14.60 14.28 14.22
CA GLY A 201 -16.01 13.87 14.16
C GLY A 201 -16.61 13.80 12.75
N ASP A 202 -15.93 14.30 11.71
CA ASP A 202 -16.33 14.01 10.33
C ASP A 202 -16.32 12.49 10.10
N ILE A 203 -17.24 11.99 9.28
CA ILE A 203 -17.27 10.56 8.98
C ILE A 203 -16.43 10.28 7.75
N ILE A 204 -15.48 9.35 7.86
CA ILE A 204 -14.76 8.80 6.70
C ILE A 204 -15.27 7.39 6.42
N ARG A 205 -15.44 7.09 5.13
CA ARG A 205 -15.73 5.77 4.59
C ARG A 205 -14.54 5.25 3.77
N ILE A 206 -14.16 4.01 4.02
CA ILE A 206 -13.21 3.26 3.20
C ILE A 206 -13.98 2.10 2.57
N ASP A 207 -14.08 2.08 1.25
CA ASP A 207 -14.75 1.05 0.47
C ASP A 207 -13.75 0.42 -0.49
N VAL A 208 -13.25 -0.76 -0.12
CA VAL A 208 -12.25 -1.48 -0.93
C VAL A 208 -12.86 -2.01 -2.23
N ARG A 209 -14.15 -2.39 -2.22
CA ARG A 209 -14.81 -2.95 -3.41
C ARG A 209 -14.91 -1.91 -4.51
N ASN A 210 -15.29 -0.70 -4.14
CA ASN A 210 -15.38 0.43 -5.06
C ASN A 210 -14.06 1.19 -5.21
N ARG A 211 -13.03 0.80 -4.45
CA ARG A 211 -11.72 1.46 -4.38
C ARG A 211 -11.83 2.95 -4.03
N ARG A 212 -12.67 3.23 -3.04
CA ARG A 212 -13.00 4.58 -2.60
C ARG A 212 -12.59 4.86 -1.15
N ILE A 213 -12.20 6.10 -0.91
CA ILE A 213 -11.99 6.71 0.38
C ILE A 213 -12.63 8.11 0.35
N ASP A 214 -13.71 8.25 1.09
CA ASP A 214 -14.56 9.43 1.04
C ASP A 214 -14.82 9.99 2.44
N VAL A 215 -14.85 11.31 2.55
CA VAL A 215 -15.34 12.04 3.72
C VAL A 215 -16.78 12.49 3.50
N GLU A 216 -17.66 12.25 4.47
CA GLU A 216 -19.08 12.62 4.45
C GLU A 216 -19.30 14.06 4.92
N VAL A 217 -18.70 15.00 4.19
CA VAL A 217 -18.93 16.44 4.39
C VAL A 217 -19.47 17.00 3.09
N ALA A 218 -20.47 17.89 3.17
CA ALA A 218 -21.05 18.50 2.00
C ALA A 218 -19.99 19.31 1.24
N GLU A 219 -20.01 19.25 -0.10
CA GLU A 219 -19.01 19.91 -0.95
C GLU A 219 -18.90 21.42 -0.64
N GLN A 220 -20.03 22.07 -0.41
CA GLN A 220 -20.11 23.49 -0.03
C GLN A 220 -19.34 23.77 1.26
N GLU A 221 -19.47 22.89 2.26
CA GLU A 221 -18.75 23.02 3.52
C GLU A 221 -17.25 22.74 3.33
N MET A 222 -16.87 21.73 2.55
CA MET A 222 -15.46 21.50 2.20
C MET A 222 -14.83 22.71 1.50
N GLU A 223 -15.58 23.36 0.61
CA GLU A 223 -15.11 24.55 -0.08
C GLU A 223 -15.00 25.77 0.85
N GLU A 224 -15.93 25.94 1.79
CA GLU A 224 -15.82 26.94 2.86
C GLU A 224 -14.61 26.69 3.76
N ARG A 225 -14.35 25.43 4.13
CA ARG A 225 -13.15 25.05 4.89
C ARG A 225 -11.89 25.38 4.11
N ARG A 226 -11.85 25.09 2.81
CA ARG A 226 -10.72 25.41 1.92
C ARG A 226 -10.46 26.92 1.82
N LYS A 227 -11.51 27.75 1.71
CA LYS A 227 -11.39 29.22 1.68
C LYS A 227 -10.79 29.81 2.95
N ASN A 228 -11.02 29.15 4.08
CA ASN A 228 -10.50 29.57 5.39
C ASN A 228 -9.19 28.86 5.77
N TRP A 229 -8.70 27.95 4.93
CA TRP A 229 -7.45 27.25 5.18
C TRP A 229 -6.25 28.14 4.85
N THR A 230 -5.23 28.05 5.68
CA THR A 230 -3.96 28.75 5.48
C THR A 230 -2.81 27.75 5.59
N PRO A 231 -1.87 27.76 4.64
CA PRO A 231 -0.74 26.84 4.67
C PRO A 231 0.09 27.05 5.94
N LEU A 232 0.42 25.96 6.61
CA LEU A 232 1.39 25.99 7.69
C LEU A 232 2.78 26.32 7.12
N PRO A 233 3.61 27.07 7.85
CA PRO A 233 4.98 27.31 7.41
C PRO A 233 5.76 25.99 7.35
N PHE A 234 6.65 25.87 6.37
CA PHE A 234 7.54 24.72 6.29
C PHE A 234 8.36 24.58 7.59
N LYS A 235 8.47 23.34 8.07
CA LYS A 235 9.22 23.01 9.29
C LYS A 235 10.72 23.28 9.14
N ALA A 236 11.26 23.17 7.91
CA ALA A 236 12.64 23.50 7.58
C ALA A 236 12.68 24.68 6.61
N THR A 237 13.57 25.64 6.87
CA THR A 237 13.76 26.85 6.05
C THR A 237 15.12 26.88 5.33
N SER A 238 15.94 25.85 5.51
CA SER A 238 17.24 25.67 4.83
C SER A 238 17.70 24.21 4.91
N GLY A 239 18.81 23.88 4.24
CA GLY A 239 19.41 22.54 4.26
C GLY A 239 18.75 21.54 3.32
N VAL A 240 19.09 20.25 3.45
CA VAL A 240 18.68 19.21 2.50
C VAL A 240 17.17 18.97 2.45
N LEU A 241 16.44 19.19 3.54
CA LEU A 241 14.99 19.05 3.59
C LEU A 241 14.23 20.20 2.91
N TYR A 242 14.89 21.35 2.74
CA TYR A 242 14.30 22.53 2.08
C TYR A 242 14.59 22.59 0.57
N LYS A 243 15.62 21.87 0.10
CA LYS A 243 16.02 21.84 -1.31
C LYS A 243 15.07 21.03 -2.18
#